data_AF-A0A957PTH1-F1
#
_entry.id   AF-A0A957PTH1-F1
#
_cell.length_a   1.000
_cell.length_b   1.000
_cell.length_c   1.000
_cell.angle_alpha   90.00
_cell.angle_beta   90.00
_cell.angle_gamma   90.00
#
_symmetry.space_group_name_H-M   'P 1'
#
loop_
_entity.id
_entity.type
_entity.pdbx_description
1 polymer ?
#
loop_
_entity_poly.entity_id
_entity_poly.type
_entity_poly.pdbx_seq_one_letter_code
_entity_poly.pdbx_strand_id
1 'polypeptide(L)'
;MKNGIQYNKVVTSLLLALLVSFISLVPGGPVENRDFSHLPALVFWGFNAFLIALGLTGFITTYFVWKNRPWAFWSAILIGWLYIVVVASDLGKVFPTSPDQTGFALGLIMIFDAIFAFNIILFSHKNLGHI
;
A
#
# COMPACT_ATOMS: atom_id res chain seq x y z
N MET A 1 0.70 -33.21 -1.79
CA MET A 1 0.49 -31.75 -1.57
C MET A 1 0.75 -31.49 -0.09
N LYS A 2 1.76 -30.68 0.26
CA LYS A 2 2.02 -30.38 1.67
C LYS A 2 0.83 -29.59 2.23
N ASN A 3 0.17 -30.12 3.26
CA ASN A 3 -0.77 -29.38 4.09
C ASN A 3 0.01 -28.35 4.91
N GLY A 4 0.49 -27.31 4.23
CA GLY A 4 1.04 -26.12 4.87
C GLY A 4 -0.10 -25.23 5.36
N ILE A 5 0.16 -24.48 6.43
CA ILE A 5 -0.74 -23.42 6.89
C ILE A 5 -0.93 -22.43 5.73
N GLN A 6 -2.17 -22.23 5.29
CA GLN A 6 -2.48 -21.23 4.26
C GLN A 6 -2.69 -19.88 4.91
N TYR A 7 -1.97 -18.87 4.42
CA TYR A 7 -2.06 -17.50 4.91
C TYR A 7 -2.89 -16.60 3.99
N ASN A 8 -3.53 -17.17 2.96
CA ASN A 8 -4.34 -16.43 1.99
C ASN A 8 -5.38 -15.52 2.66
N LYS A 9 -6.08 -15.98 3.70
CA LYS A 9 -7.06 -15.16 4.44
C LYS A 9 -6.40 -13.98 5.17
N VAL A 10 -5.26 -14.21 5.81
CA VAL A 10 -4.50 -13.17 6.53
C VAL A 10 -4.03 -12.10 5.54
N VAL A 11 -3.41 -12.52 4.44
CA VAL A 11 -2.93 -11.60 3.39
C VAL A 11 -4.10 -10.83 2.76
N THR A 12 -5.24 -11.49 2.53
CA THR A 12 -6.46 -10.84 2.00
C THR A 12 -6.94 -9.74 2.96
N SER A 13 -7.07 -10.04 4.25
CA SER A 13 -7.53 -9.07 5.24
C SER A 13 -6.57 -7.88 5.38
N LEU A 14 -5.26 -8.14 5.38
CA LEU A 14 -4.24 -7.08 5.44
C LEU A 14 -4.26 -6.21 4.17
N LEU A 15 -4.37 -6.81 2.99
CA LEU A 15 -4.49 -6.05 1.72
C LEU A 15 -5.75 -5.18 1.72
N LEU A 16 -6.89 -5.70 2.17
CA LEU A 16 -8.12 -4.90 2.27
C LEU A 16 -7.97 -3.74 3.24
N ALA A 17 -7.40 -3.99 4.43
CA ALA A 17 -7.15 -2.95 5.42
C ALA A 17 -6.22 -1.86 4.86
N LEU A 18 -5.12 -2.27 4.23
CA LEU A 18 -4.18 -1.36 3.57
C LEU A 18 -4.87 -0.52 2.48
N LEU A 19 -5.66 -1.13 1.60
CA LEU A 19 -6.30 -0.43 0.49
C LEU A 19 -7.37 0.55 0.94
N VAL A 20 -8.17 0.18 1.96
CA VAL A 20 -9.17 1.08 2.55
C VAL A 20 -8.49 2.27 3.22
N SER A 21 -7.42 2.01 3.97
CA SER A 21 -6.62 3.05 4.60
C SER A 21 -5.98 3.99 3.57
N PHE A 22 -5.37 3.42 2.53
CA PHE A 22 -4.71 4.15 1.46
C PHE A 22 -5.62 5.12 0.70
N ILE A 23 -6.89 4.75 0.47
CA ILE A 23 -7.89 5.65 -0.12
C ILE A 23 -8.05 6.93 0.72
N SER A 24 -7.89 6.84 2.04
CA SER A 24 -8.04 8.00 2.92
C SER A 24 -6.89 9.01 2.82
N LEU A 25 -5.75 8.58 2.27
CA LEU A 25 -4.49 9.31 2.19
C LEU A 25 -4.24 9.98 0.82
N VAL A 26 -5.10 9.74 -0.16
CA VAL A 26 -4.97 10.38 -1.48
C VAL A 26 -5.24 11.89 -1.33
N PRO A 27 -4.54 12.78 -2.06
CA PRO A 27 -4.83 14.22 -2.05
C PRO A 27 -6.32 14.52 -2.23
N GLY A 28 -6.90 15.30 -1.29
CA GLY A 28 -8.34 15.58 -1.23
C GLY A 28 -9.19 14.49 -0.55
N GLY A 29 -8.55 13.45 -0.01
CA GLY A 29 -9.17 12.42 0.80
C GLY A 29 -9.54 12.90 2.21
N PRO A 30 -10.26 12.07 3.00
CA PRO A 30 -10.74 12.44 4.33
C PRO A 30 -9.65 12.81 5.34
N VAL A 31 -8.43 12.28 5.20
CA VAL A 31 -7.34 12.49 6.17
C VAL A 31 -6.19 13.31 5.58
N GLU A 32 -5.96 13.24 4.27
CA GLU A 32 -4.94 14.03 3.60
C GLU A 32 -5.33 15.52 3.57
N ASN A 33 -4.71 16.29 4.46
CA ASN A 33 -5.03 17.68 4.72
C ASN A 33 -3.95 18.65 4.21
N ARG A 34 -2.96 18.15 3.47
CA ARG A 34 -1.87 18.95 2.89
C ARG A 34 -2.25 19.46 1.50
N ASP A 35 -1.83 20.68 1.18
CA ASP A 35 -1.96 21.24 -0.16
C ASP A 35 -0.79 20.80 -1.07
N PHE A 36 -1.13 20.35 -2.27
CA PHE A 36 -0.20 19.94 -3.32
C PHE A 36 -0.40 20.74 -4.62
N SER A 37 -1.22 21.80 -4.59
CA SER A 37 -1.54 22.64 -5.74
C SER A 37 -0.35 23.39 -6.31
N HIS A 38 0.71 23.58 -5.52
CA HIS A 38 1.97 24.22 -5.92
C HIS A 38 2.87 23.31 -6.78
N LEU A 39 2.56 22.01 -6.90
CA LEU A 39 3.37 21.09 -7.68
C LEU A 39 3.16 21.26 -9.18
N PRO A 40 4.20 21.01 -10.01
CA PRO A 40 4.01 20.93 -11.46
C PRO A 40 2.94 19.88 -11.81
N ALA A 41 2.02 20.23 -12.71
CA ALA A 41 0.88 19.38 -13.07
C ALA A 41 1.31 17.96 -13.48
N LEU A 42 2.42 17.82 -14.22
CA LEU A 42 2.96 16.52 -14.63
C LEU A 42 3.32 15.63 -13.43
N VAL A 43 3.94 16.21 -12.40
CA VAL A 43 4.35 15.48 -11.18
C VAL A 43 3.12 15.07 -10.38
N PHE A 44 2.20 16.02 -10.17
CA PHE A 44 0.96 15.78 -9.43
C PHE A 44 0.11 14.67 -10.09
N TRP A 45 -0.15 14.78 -11.39
CA TRP A 45 -0.97 13.80 -12.11
C TRP A 45 -0.25 12.46 -12.30
N GLY A 46 1.06 12.48 -12.59
CA GLY A 46 1.85 11.26 -12.73
C GLY A 46 1.86 10.44 -11.44
N PHE A 47 2.03 11.09 -10.30
CA PHE A 47 2.00 10.41 -9.01
C PHE A 47 0.61 9.87 -8.67
N ASN A 48 -0.44 10.67 -8.85
CA ASN A 48 -1.81 10.20 -8.61
C ASN A 48 -2.18 9.03 -9.54
N ALA A 49 -1.79 9.07 -10.81
CA ALA A 49 -2.00 7.95 -11.73
C ALA A 49 -1.29 6.67 -11.24
N PHE A 50 -0.06 6.80 -10.72
CA PHE A 50 0.65 5.69 -10.10
C PHE A 50 -0.09 5.15 -8.85
N LEU A 51 -0.53 6.02 -7.94
CA LEU A 51 -1.29 5.60 -6.75
C LEU A 51 -2.62 4.90 -7.11
N ILE A 52 -3.34 5.43 -8.11
CA ILE A 52 -4.57 4.80 -8.62
C ILE A 52 -4.26 3.42 -9.19
N ALA A 53 -3.23 3.29 -10.03
CA ALA A 53 -2.83 2.01 -10.60
C ALA A 53 -2.43 1.01 -9.50
N LEU A 54 -1.70 1.46 -8.47
CA LEU A 54 -1.33 0.67 -7.31
C LEU A 54 -2.57 0.17 -6.55
N GLY A 55 -3.54 1.06 -6.29
CA GLY A 55 -4.80 0.71 -5.63
C GLY A 55 -5.64 -0.29 -6.42
N LEU A 56 -5.84 -0.06 -7.72
CA LEU A 56 -6.59 -0.97 -8.60
C LEU A 56 -5.92 -2.35 -8.69
N THR A 57 -4.60 -2.38 -8.89
CA THR A 57 -3.83 -3.64 -8.90
C THR A 57 -3.90 -4.33 -7.54
N GLY A 58 -3.95 -3.56 -6.45
CA GLY A 58 -4.21 -4.03 -5.09
C GLY A 58 -5.52 -4.78 -4.96
N PHE A 59 -6.64 -4.22 -5.41
CA PHE A 59 -7.95 -4.88 -5.35
C PHE A 59 -7.99 -6.15 -6.21
N ILE A 60 -7.41 -6.12 -7.41
CA ILE A 60 -7.29 -7.31 -8.28
C ILE A 60 -6.47 -8.39 -7.57
N THR A 61 -5.31 -8.02 -7.03
CA THR A 61 -4.43 -8.94 -6.30
C THR A 61 -5.14 -9.55 -5.10
N THR A 62 -5.88 -8.75 -4.34
CA THR A 62 -6.68 -9.19 -3.19
C THR A 62 -7.64 -10.31 -3.56
N TYR A 63 -8.38 -10.15 -4.67
CA TYR A 63 -9.28 -11.20 -5.17
C TYR A 63 -8.56 -12.51 -5.48
N PHE A 64 -7.41 -12.44 -6.15
CA PHE A 64 -6.66 -13.64 -6.53
C PHE A 64 -5.88 -14.28 -5.37
N VAL A 65 -5.44 -13.49 -4.39
CA VAL A 65 -4.92 -13.98 -3.11
C VAL A 65 -6.02 -14.71 -2.35
N TRP A 66 -7.24 -14.17 -2.30
CA TRP A 66 -8.39 -14.86 -1.69
C TRP A 66 -8.67 -16.21 -2.36
N LYS A 67 -8.55 -16.28 -3.69
CA LYS A 67 -8.60 -17.53 -4.48
C LYS A 67 -7.34 -18.41 -4.39
N ASN A 68 -6.39 -18.04 -3.52
CA ASN A 68 -5.13 -18.73 -3.25
C ASN A 68 -4.31 -19.04 -4.53
N ARG A 69 -4.25 -18.08 -5.46
CA ARG A 69 -3.42 -18.21 -6.67
C ARG A 69 -1.96 -17.86 -6.35
N PRO A 70 -0.98 -18.71 -6.69
CA PRO A 70 0.42 -18.50 -6.29
C PRO A 70 1.02 -17.20 -6.86
N TRP A 71 0.69 -16.85 -8.11
CA TRP A 71 1.16 -15.60 -8.72
C TRP A 71 0.68 -14.35 -7.96
N ALA A 72 -0.49 -14.41 -7.33
CA ALA A 72 -1.06 -13.26 -6.63
C ALA A 72 -0.28 -12.91 -5.36
N PHE A 73 0.39 -13.88 -4.73
CA PHE A 73 1.29 -13.60 -3.60
C PHE A 73 2.54 -12.86 -4.05
N TRP A 74 3.06 -13.13 -5.24
CA TRP A 74 4.14 -12.32 -5.83
C TRP A 74 3.69 -10.89 -6.10
N SER A 75 2.49 -10.71 -6.65
CA SER A 75 1.90 -9.36 -6.80
C SER A 75 1.73 -8.66 -5.46
N ALA A 76 1.28 -9.37 -4.41
CA ALA A 76 1.11 -8.81 -3.07
C ALA A 76 2.45 -8.36 -2.45
N ILE A 77 3.53 -9.12 -2.67
CA ILE A 77 4.89 -8.73 -2.27
C ILE A 77 5.31 -7.44 -2.97
N LEU A 78 5.13 -7.37 -4.29
CA LEU A 78 5.46 -6.17 -5.07
C LEU A 78 4.67 -4.95 -4.59
N ILE A 79 3.36 -5.09 -4.37
CA ILE A 79 2.51 -4.02 -3.85
C ILE A 79 2.99 -3.57 -2.46
N GLY A 80 3.30 -4.52 -1.57
CA GLY A 80 3.82 -4.20 -0.24
C GLY A 80 5.11 -3.39 -0.31
N TRP A 81 6.05 -3.75 -1.19
CA TRP A 81 7.28 -2.99 -1.37
C TRP A 81 7.04 -1.61 -1.97
N LEU A 82 6.21 -1.50 -3.01
CA LEU A 82 5.84 -0.20 -3.59
C LEU A 82 5.21 0.71 -2.54
N TYR A 83 4.35 0.17 -1.68
CA TYR A 83 3.74 0.91 -0.59
C TYR A 83 4.77 1.42 0.43
N ILE A 84 5.69 0.55 0.87
CA ILE A 84 6.76 0.93 1.80
C ILE A 84 7.62 2.05 1.19
N VAL A 85 7.97 1.94 -0.10
CA VAL A 85 8.73 2.99 -0.79
C VAL A 85 7.96 4.31 -0.81
N VAL A 86 6.66 4.30 -1.13
CA VAL A 86 5.81 5.51 -1.11
C VAL A 86 5.83 6.15 0.28
N VAL A 87 5.52 5.39 1.33
CA VAL A 87 5.48 5.92 2.71
C VAL A 87 6.84 6.42 3.17
N ALA A 88 7.90 5.63 2.96
CA ALA A 88 9.24 6.03 3.37
C ALA A 88 9.70 7.29 2.65
N SER A 89 9.31 7.45 1.38
CA SER A 89 9.73 8.59 0.59
C SER A 89 8.89 9.85 0.88
N ASP A 90 7.61 9.69 1.28
CA ASP A 90 6.79 10.79 1.82
C ASP A 90 7.33 11.27 3.18
N LEU A 91 7.57 10.35 4.13
CA LEU A 91 8.15 10.65 5.44
C LEU A 91 9.58 11.21 5.35
N GLY A 92 10.37 10.69 4.41
CA GLY A 92 11.74 11.13 4.14
C GLY A 92 11.85 12.46 3.40
N LYS A 93 10.72 13.10 3.06
CA LYS A 93 10.68 14.36 2.28
C LYS A 93 11.41 14.29 0.93
N VAL A 94 11.47 13.09 0.36
CA VAL A 94 12.03 12.82 -0.98
C VAL A 94 10.95 13.03 -2.04
N PHE A 95 9.69 12.80 -1.68
CA PHE A 95 8.53 13.09 -2.53
C PHE A 95 8.24 14.59 -2.65
N PRO A 96 7.49 15.03 -3.67
CA PRO A 96 6.97 16.39 -3.72
C PRO A 96 6.39 16.79 -2.37
N THR A 97 7.08 17.72 -1.72
CA THR A 97 6.78 18.13 -0.36
C THR A 97 5.68 19.17 -0.38
N SER A 98 4.71 19.00 0.50
CA SER A 98 3.84 20.11 0.87
C SER A 98 4.55 21.00 1.90
N PRO A 99 4.34 22.33 1.87
CA PRO A 99 4.73 23.21 2.97
C PRO A 99 4.00 22.86 4.28
N ASP A 100 2.84 22.22 4.17
CA ASP A 100 2.02 21.83 5.30
C ASP A 100 2.65 20.68 6.07
N GLN A 101 2.63 20.79 7.40
CA GLN A 101 3.13 19.71 8.26
C GLN A 101 2.22 18.49 8.17
N THR A 102 2.81 17.31 8.08
CA THR A 102 2.09 16.04 8.20
C THR A 102 1.34 16.01 9.52
N GLY A 103 0.01 16.00 9.47
CA GLY A 103 -0.82 15.91 10.66
C GLY A 103 -0.56 14.62 11.45
N PHE A 104 -0.77 14.65 12.77
CA PHE A 104 -0.52 13.49 13.64
C PHE A 104 -1.30 12.24 13.21
N ALA A 105 -2.59 12.39 12.89
CA ALA A 105 -3.43 11.29 12.42
C ALA A 105 -2.91 10.70 11.10
N LEU A 106 -2.55 11.56 10.14
CA LEU A 106 -1.97 11.16 8.86
C LEU A 106 -0.69 10.36 9.06
N GLY A 107 0.21 10.85 9.93
CA GLY A 107 1.44 10.18 10.31
C GLY A 107 1.22 8.78 10.90
N LEU A 108 0.26 8.65 11.81
CA LEU A 108 -0.08 7.36 12.42
C LEU A 108 -0.60 6.36 11.39
N ILE A 109 -1.50 6.78 10.51
CA ILE A 109 -2.06 5.91 9.47
C ILE A 109 -0.96 5.40 8.54
N MET A 110 -0.04 6.27 8.12
CA MET A 110 1.10 5.86 7.30
C MET A 110 1.98 4.80 7.98
N ILE A 111 2.21 4.93 9.30
CA ILE A 111 2.96 3.92 10.07
C ILE A 111 2.21 2.59 10.10
N PHE A 112 0.89 2.61 10.38
CA PHE A 112 0.08 1.39 10.37
C PHE A 112 0.07 0.72 9.01
N ASP A 113 -0.02 1.50 7.94
CA ASP A 113 -0.01 0.96 6.59
C ASP A 113 1.34 0.35 6.21
N ALA A 114 2.46 0.96 6.65
CA ALA A 114 3.77 0.35 6.50
C ALA A 114 3.88 -0.98 7.24
N ILE A 115 3.28 -1.08 8.44
CA ILE A 115 3.20 -2.34 9.20
C ILE A 115 2.35 -3.37 8.45
N PHE A 116 1.21 -2.97 7.87
CA PHE A 116 0.39 -3.87 7.05
C PHE A 116 1.15 -4.35 5.82
N ALA A 117 1.81 -3.45 5.09
CA ALA A 117 2.61 -3.77 3.91
C ALA A 117 3.74 -4.78 4.25
N PHE A 118 4.44 -4.57 5.37
CA PHE A 118 5.46 -5.50 5.84
C PHE A 118 4.87 -6.90 6.14
N ASN A 119 3.73 -6.95 6.83
CA ASN A 119 3.06 -8.22 7.13
C ASN A 119 2.53 -8.91 5.87
N ILE A 120 2.04 -8.15 4.88
CA ILE A 120 1.63 -8.69 3.58
C ILE A 120 2.81 -9.41 2.91
N ILE A 121 3.99 -8.77 2.88
CA ILE A 121 5.21 -9.37 2.32
C ILE A 121 5.56 -10.66 3.09
N LEU A 122 5.63 -10.58 4.42
CA LEU A 122 5.99 -11.70 5.29
C LEU A 122 5.06 -12.91 5.09
N PHE A 123 3.75 -12.71 5.19
CA PHE A 123 2.77 -13.79 5.07
C PHE A 123 2.63 -14.30 3.64
N SER A 124 2.91 -13.48 2.63
CA SER A 124 2.97 -13.93 1.24
C SER A 124 4.17 -14.86 1.01
N HIS A 125 5.35 -14.53 1.55
CA HIS A 125 6.51 -15.42 1.50
C HIS A 125 6.28 -16.75 2.24
N LYS A 126 5.63 -16.71 3.41
CA LYS A 126 5.22 -17.93 4.14
C LYS A 126 4.25 -18.78 3.33
N ASN A 127 3.26 -18.16 2.66
CA ASN A 127 2.30 -18.90 1.83
C ASN A 127 2.96 -19.54 0.60
N LEU A 128 3.99 -18.90 0.05
CA LEU A 128 4.81 -19.44 -1.04
C LEU A 128 5.83 -20.49 -0.56
N GLY A 129 6.01 -20.66 0.75
CA GLY A 129 6.93 -21.63 1.34
C GLY A 129 8.41 -21.23 1.23
N HIS A 130 8.71 -19.93 1.11
CA HIS A 130 10.09 -19.44 1.09
C HIS A 130 10.71 -19.40 2.50
N ILE A 131 9.89 -19.18 3.53
CA ILE A 131 10.25 -19.03 4.94
C ILE A 131 9.18 -19.64 5.85
#